data_AF-X0SFP9-F1
#
_entry.id   AF-X0SFP9-F1
#
_cell.length_a   1.000
_cell.length_b   1.000
_cell.length_c   1.000
_cell.angle_alpha   90.00
_cell.angle_beta   90.00
_cell.angle_gamma   90.00
#
_symmetry.space_group_name_H-M   'P 1'
#
loop_
_entity.id
_entity.type
_entity.pdbx_description
1 polymer ?
#
loop_
_entity_poly.entity_id
_entity_poly.type
_entity_poly.pdbx_seq_one_letter_code
_entity_poly.pdbx_strand_id
1 'polypeptide(L)'
;MGNVTNLDDEKWMKQIWNWADKAYIDESIIPRELKKLLELKEINISHNDDIKNIPESIGNLKNLERFILVGTNVKKLPNSIGHLVNLKFLYISYVEKLTDFPESIGNLKNLEHLS
;
A
#
# COMPACT_ATOMS: atom_id res chain seq x y z
N MET A 1 0.73 -3.61 27.97
CA MET A 1 -0.32 -4.58 27.59
C MET A 1 0.15 -5.23 26.30
N GLY A 2 0.41 -6.53 26.33
CA GLY A 2 1.18 -7.24 25.31
C GLY A 2 0.49 -7.27 23.97
N ASN A 3 1.20 -6.87 22.92
CA ASN A 3 0.81 -7.12 21.54
C ASN A 3 0.89 -8.63 21.32
N VAL A 4 -0.25 -9.31 21.43
CA VAL A 4 -0.38 -10.66 20.88
C VAL A 4 -0.51 -10.46 19.38
N THR A 5 0.62 -10.44 18.69
CA THR A 5 0.67 -10.50 17.22
C THR A 5 0.16 -11.88 16.83
N ASN A 6 -0.95 -11.95 16.10
CA ASN A 6 -1.47 -13.24 15.64
C ASN A 6 -0.51 -13.80 14.56
N LEU A 7 -0.44 -15.13 14.41
CA LEU A 7 0.34 -15.80 13.36
C LEU A 7 0.01 -15.27 11.96
N ASP A 8 -1.23 -14.86 11.74
CA ASP A 8 -1.67 -14.23 10.50
C ASP A 8 -1.00 -12.88 10.25
N ASP A 9 -0.72 -12.10 11.31
CA ASP A 9 -0.05 -10.80 11.20
C ASP A 9 1.37 -10.95 10.67
N GLU A 10 2.08 -11.97 11.14
CA GLU A 10 3.44 -12.26 10.68
C GLU A 10 3.50 -12.63 9.21
N LYS A 11 2.48 -13.30 8.67
CA LYS A 11 2.51 -13.81 7.30
C LYS A 11 2.31 -12.71 6.27
N TRP A 12 1.36 -11.79 6.48
CA TRP A 12 1.13 -10.71 5.54
C TRP A 12 2.17 -9.60 5.67
N MET A 13 2.69 -9.33 6.89
CA MET A 13 3.71 -8.30 7.08
C MET A 13 5.02 -8.66 6.36
N LYS A 14 5.42 -9.94 6.41
CA LYS A 14 6.61 -10.44 5.69
C LYS A 14 6.47 -10.24 4.17
N GLN A 15 5.25 -10.29 3.63
CA GLN A 15 5.03 -9.99 2.20
C GLN A 15 5.24 -8.50 1.89
N ILE A 16 4.75 -7.59 2.74
CA ILE A 16 5.00 -6.15 2.58
C ILE A 16 6.50 -5.86 2.68
N TRP A 17 7.18 -6.41 3.68
CA TRP A 17 8.61 -6.19 3.88
C TRP A 17 9.46 -6.73 2.74
N ASN A 18 9.20 -7.96 2.29
CA ASN A 18 9.90 -8.52 1.13
C ASN A 18 9.64 -7.72 -0.16
N TRP A 19 8.42 -7.20 -0.32
CA TRP A 19 8.11 -6.29 -1.42
C TRP A 19 8.90 -4.99 -1.31
N ALA A 20 8.94 -4.38 -0.13
CA ALA A 20 9.72 -3.18 0.15
C ALA A 20 11.22 -3.39 -0.11
N ASP A 21 11.79 -4.51 0.33
CA ASP A 21 13.19 -4.87 0.09
C ASP A 21 13.52 -4.96 -1.40
N LYS A 22 12.66 -5.66 -2.16
CA LYS A 22 12.84 -5.85 -3.61
C LYS A 22 12.71 -4.54 -4.40
N ALA A 23 11.93 -3.60 -3.88
CA ALA A 23 11.70 -2.30 -4.48
C ALA A 23 12.61 -1.21 -3.89
N TYR A 24 13.57 -1.56 -3.03
CA TYR A 24 14.48 -0.63 -2.36
C TYR A 24 13.74 0.50 -1.60
N ILE A 25 12.60 0.18 -0.99
CA ILE A 25 11.80 1.12 -0.20
C ILE A 25 12.38 1.23 1.20
N ASP A 26 12.73 2.46 1.61
CA ASP A 26 13.33 2.76 2.89
C ASP A 26 12.38 2.53 4.08
N GLU A 27 12.95 2.26 5.26
CA GLU A 27 12.18 2.02 6.48
C GLU A 27 11.42 3.25 6.99
N SER A 28 11.80 4.45 6.57
CA SER A 28 11.03 5.67 6.79
C SER A 28 9.68 5.67 6.07
N ILE A 29 9.54 4.90 4.99
CA ILE A 29 8.29 4.72 4.24
C ILE A 29 7.57 3.45 4.72
N ILE A 30 8.30 2.33 4.84
CA ILE A 30 7.78 1.03 5.28
C ILE A 30 8.57 0.53 6.50
N PRO A 31 8.13 0.83 7.73
CA PRO A 31 8.86 0.48 8.94
C PRO A 31 8.85 -1.03 9.19
N ARG A 32 9.93 -1.53 9.81
CA ARG A 32 10.13 -2.96 10.15
C ARG A 32 9.58 -3.35 11.52
N GLU A 33 8.85 -2.45 12.15
CA GLU A 33 8.10 -2.70 13.37
C GLU A 33 6.62 -2.80 13.06
N LEU A 34 5.99 -3.94 13.37
CA LEU A 34 4.58 -4.19 13.08
C LEU A 34 3.65 -3.09 13.62
N LYS A 35 3.91 -2.63 14.84
CA LYS A 35 3.09 -1.56 15.44
C LYS A 35 3.13 -0.28 14.60
N LYS A 36 4.32 0.16 14.18
CA LYS A 36 4.49 1.34 13.32
C LYS A 36 3.86 1.12 11.94
N LEU A 37 4.02 -0.08 11.38
CA LEU A 37 3.44 -0.45 10.08
C LEU A 37 1.90 -0.37 10.12
N LEU A 38 1.28 -0.88 11.18
CA LEU A 38 -0.17 -0.82 11.39
C LEU A 38 -0.68 0.60 11.65
N GLU A 39 0.16 1.49 12.16
CA GLU A 39 -0.18 2.90 12.44
C GLU A 39 0.06 3.83 11.23
N LEU A 40 0.62 3.33 10.12
CA LEU A 40 0.90 4.14 8.92
C LEU A 40 -0.35 4.87 8.43
N LYS A 41 -0.17 6.17 8.19
CA LYS A 41 -1.19 7.06 7.61
C LYS A 41 -0.91 7.42 6.16
N GLU A 42 0.35 7.35 5.75
CA GLU A 42 0.77 7.69 4.41
C GLU A 42 1.82 6.70 3.93
N ILE A 43 1.71 6.32 2.65
CA ILE A 43 2.76 5.66 1.90
C ILE A 43 2.98 6.49 0.64
N ASN A 44 4.20 7.00 0.49
CA ASN A 44 4.65 7.66 -0.71
C ASN A 44 5.79 6.86 -1.32
N ILE A 45 5.53 6.28 -2.49
CA ILE A 45 6.49 5.46 -3.25
C ILE A 45 6.79 6.08 -4.61
N SER A 46 6.62 7.40 -4.72
CA SER A 46 6.78 8.13 -5.97
C SER A 46 8.22 8.05 -6.50
N HIS A 47 8.36 8.13 -7.81
CA HIS A 47 9.65 8.13 -8.53
C HIS A 47 10.48 6.88 -8.23
N ASN A 48 9.82 5.73 -8.10
CA ASN A 48 10.46 4.45 -7.94
C ASN A 48 10.11 3.52 -9.10
N ASP A 49 11.05 3.40 -10.04
CA ASP A 49 10.90 2.62 -11.26
C ASP A 49 10.97 1.10 -11.02
N ASP A 50 11.49 0.65 -9.87
CA ASP A 50 11.56 -0.77 -9.52
C ASP A 50 10.20 -1.33 -9.09
N ILE A 51 9.27 -0.46 -8.70
CA ILE A 51 7.91 -0.86 -8.32
C ILE A 51 7.08 -1.16 -9.56
N LYS A 52 6.91 -2.46 -9.84
CA LYS A 52 6.09 -2.98 -10.94
C LYS A 52 4.73 -3.51 -10.49
N ASN A 53 4.60 -3.80 -9.20
CA ASN A 53 3.39 -4.33 -8.56
C ASN A 53 3.32 -3.85 -7.12
N ILE A 54 2.12 -3.86 -6.56
CA ILE A 54 1.84 -3.63 -5.14
C ILE A 54 1.24 -4.94 -4.59
N PRO A 55 1.67 -5.45 -3.43
CA PRO A 55 1.22 -6.75 -2.93
C PRO A 55 -0.21 -6.68 -2.39
N GLU A 56 -0.95 -7.80 -2.46
CA GLU A 56 -2.30 -7.93 -1.87
C GLU A 56 -2.29 -7.69 -0.34
N SER A 57 -1.14 -7.85 0.31
CA SER A 57 -1.00 -7.53 1.74
C SER A 57 -1.14 -6.04 2.05
N ILE A 58 -1.04 -5.14 1.05
CA ILE A 58 -1.24 -3.69 1.27
C ILE A 58 -2.62 -3.40 1.88
N GLY A 59 -3.64 -4.19 1.54
CA GLY A 59 -5.00 -4.03 2.05
C GLY A 59 -5.16 -4.29 3.56
N ASN A 60 -4.12 -4.77 4.24
CA ASN A 60 -4.10 -4.92 5.69
C ASN A 60 -3.74 -3.62 6.43
N LEU A 61 -3.24 -2.60 5.73
CA LEU A 61 -2.90 -1.30 6.31
C LEU A 61 -4.16 -0.44 6.50
N LYS A 62 -5.04 -0.87 7.41
CA LYS A 62 -6.37 -0.26 7.61
C LYS A 62 -6.31 1.21 8.00
N ASN A 63 -5.23 1.68 8.60
CA ASN A 63 -5.07 3.07 9.03
C ASN A 63 -4.57 4.00 7.92
N LEU A 64 -4.20 3.47 6.75
CA LEU A 64 -3.66 4.26 5.64
C LEU A 64 -4.71 5.24 5.11
N GLU A 65 -4.34 6.52 5.05
CA GLU A 65 -5.19 7.62 4.60
C GLU A 65 -4.74 8.19 3.25
N ARG A 66 -3.45 8.11 2.95
CA ARG A 66 -2.84 8.61 1.71
C ARG A 66 -1.95 7.56 1.08
N PHE A 67 -2.17 7.29 -0.21
CA PHE A 67 -1.30 6.40 -0.99
C PHE A 67 -0.90 7.09 -2.29
N ILE A 68 0.39 7.33 -2.46
CA ILE A 68 0.97 8.12 -3.55
C ILE A 68 1.96 7.22 -4.32
N LEU A 69 1.70 7.03 -5.61
CA LEU A 69 2.50 6.18 -6.50
C LEU A 69 2.90 6.89 -7.80
N VAL A 70 3.21 8.17 -7.70
CA VAL A 70 3.51 9.03 -8.86
C VAL A 70 4.81 8.61 -9.53
N GLY A 71 4.83 8.44 -10.86
CA GLY A 71 6.07 8.10 -11.58
C GLY A 71 6.62 6.72 -11.21
N THR A 72 5.74 5.72 -11.09
CA THR A 72 6.11 4.32 -10.86
C THR A 72 5.80 3.46 -12.08
N ASN A 73 6.31 2.23 -12.11
CA ASN A 73 6.05 1.26 -13.18
C ASN A 73 4.93 0.27 -12.85
N VAL A 74 4.05 0.61 -11.91
CA VAL A 74 2.94 -0.24 -11.48
C VAL A 74 2.02 -0.57 -12.66
N LYS A 75 1.77 -1.85 -12.87
CA LYS A 75 0.89 -2.33 -13.97
C LYS A 75 -0.58 -2.48 -13.57
N LYS A 76 -0.81 -2.77 -12.30
CA LYS A 76 -2.13 -3.01 -11.73
C LYS A 76 -2.11 -2.72 -10.23
N LEU A 77 -3.22 -2.23 -9.70
CA LEU A 77 -3.46 -2.23 -8.26
C LEU A 77 -3.96 -3.62 -7.82
N PRO A 78 -3.62 -4.07 -6.58
CA PRO A 78 -4.13 -5.32 -6.04
C PRO A 78 -5.62 -5.22 -5.74
N ASN A 79 -6.34 -6.34 -5.78
CA ASN A 79 -7.76 -6.36 -5.43
C ASN A 79 -7.98 -5.93 -3.98
N SER A 80 -7.02 -6.18 -3.10
CA SER A 80 -7.02 -5.71 -1.71
C SER A 80 -7.03 -4.19 -1.55
N ILE A 81 -6.85 -3.38 -2.61
CA ILE A 81 -6.89 -1.91 -2.49
C ILE A 81 -8.21 -1.46 -1.87
N GLY A 82 -9.32 -2.09 -2.25
CA GLY A 82 -10.66 -1.83 -1.68
C GLY A 82 -10.79 -2.14 -0.19
N HIS A 83 -9.79 -2.78 0.42
CA HIS A 83 -9.78 -3.06 1.85
C HIS A 83 -9.16 -1.93 2.69
N LEU A 84 -8.59 -0.90 2.06
CA LEU A 84 -8.05 0.29 2.72
C LEU A 84 -9.20 1.22 3.14
N VAL A 85 -9.94 0.80 4.15
CA VAL A 85 -11.20 1.44 4.55
C VAL A 85 -11.07 2.90 4.98
N ASN A 86 -9.88 3.37 5.38
CA ASN A 86 -9.63 4.76 5.76
C ASN A 86 -8.91 5.58 4.68
N LEU A 87 -8.70 5.02 3.48
CA LEU A 87 -8.00 5.73 2.41
C LEU A 87 -8.86 6.90 1.91
N LYS A 88 -8.29 8.10 1.96
CA LYS A 88 -8.91 9.34 1.52
C LYS A 88 -8.32 9.88 0.23
N PHE A 89 -7.02 9.66 0.03
CA PHE A 89 -6.32 10.16 -1.14
C PHE A 89 -5.52 9.05 -1.81
N LEU A 90 -5.81 8.83 -3.09
CA LEU A 90 -5.09 7.91 -3.95
C LEU A 90 -4.54 8.71 -5.15
N TYR A 91 -3.23 8.93 -5.16
CA TYR A 91 -2.53 9.71 -6.18
C TYR A 91 -1.74 8.80 -7.12
N ILE A 92 -2.15 8.77 -8.39
CA ILE A 92 -1.66 7.89 -9.44
C ILE A 92 -1.41 8.72 -10.70
N SER A 93 -0.35 9.52 -10.68
CA SER A 93 0.08 10.31 -11.84
C SER A 93 1.35 9.72 -12.45
N TYR A 94 1.53 9.86 -13.77
CA TYR A 94 2.73 9.37 -14.48
C TYR A 94 3.00 7.87 -14.27
N VAL A 95 1.95 7.05 -14.16
CA VAL A 95 2.03 5.59 -14.05
C VAL A 95 1.64 4.98 -15.39
N GLU A 96 2.50 5.12 -16.40
CA GLU A 96 2.17 4.85 -17.81
C GLU A 96 1.74 3.39 -18.10
N LYS A 97 2.11 2.45 -17.23
CA LYS A 97 1.84 1.03 -17.40
C LYS A 97 0.55 0.57 -16.71
N LEU A 98 -0.09 1.42 -15.93
CA LEU A 98 -1.36 1.11 -15.29
C LEU A 98 -2.49 1.29 -16.30
N THR A 99 -3.05 0.18 -16.79
CA THR A 99 -4.11 0.21 -17.80
C THR A 99 -5.50 0.08 -17.21
N ASP A 100 -5.63 -0.54 -16.03
CA ASP A 100 -6.91 -0.90 -15.44
C ASP A 100 -6.91 -0.75 -13.92
N PHE A 101 -8.10 -0.54 -13.38
CA PHE A 101 -8.37 -0.53 -11.94
C PHE A 101 -9.15 -1.78 -11.54
N PRO A 102 -8.87 -2.38 -10.36
CA PRO A 102 -9.66 -3.48 -9.85
C PRO A 102 -11.07 -2.99 -9.48
N GLU A 103 -12.10 -3.81 -9.69
CA GLU A 103 -13.48 -3.48 -9.32
C GLU A 103 -13.62 -3.08 -7.84
N SER A 104 -12.77 -3.66 -7.00
CA SER A 104 -12.72 -3.37 -5.57
C SER A 104 -12.35 -1.92 -5.23
N ILE A 105 -11.86 -1.12 -6.18
CA ILE A 105 -11.66 0.31 -5.96
C ILE A 105 -12.95 1.02 -5.54
N GLY A 106 -14.12 0.52 -5.99
CA GLY A 106 -15.43 1.00 -5.56
C GLY A 106 -15.74 0.76 -4.07
N ASN A 107 -14.95 -0.06 -3.37
CA ASN A 107 -15.09 -0.31 -1.93
C ASN A 107 -14.36 0.74 -1.07
N LEU A 108 -13.62 1.68 -1.67
CA LEU A 108 -12.95 2.78 -0.97
C LEU A 108 -13.97 3.86 -0.54
N LYS A 109 -14.80 3.54 0.46
CA LYS A 109 -15.93 4.37 0.90
C LYS A 109 -15.55 5.76 1.42
N ASN A 110 -14.31 5.94 1.85
CA ASN A 110 -13.80 7.21 2.37
C ASN A 110 -12.90 7.96 1.37
N LEU A 111 -12.83 7.51 0.11
CA LEU A 111 -12.00 8.16 -0.90
C LEU A 111 -12.58 9.52 -1.26
N GLU A 112 -11.81 10.56 -0.97
CA GLU A 112 -12.15 11.95 -1.25
C GLU A 112 -11.52 12.39 -2.58
N HIS A 113 -10.32 11.88 -2.89
CA HIS A 113 -9.58 12.24 -4.09
C HIS A 113 -8.91 11.03 -4.75
N LEU A 114 -9.15 10.91 -6.07
CA LEU A 114 -8.47 10.01 -6.99
C LEU A 114 -7.97 10.85 -8.17
N SER A 115 -6.66 10.84 -8.43
CA SER A 115 -6.04 11.60 -9.53
C SER A 115 -4.98 10.80 -10.26
#